data_AF-A0A7V1GD82-F1
#
_entry.id   AF-A0A7V1GD82-F1
#
_cell.length_a   1.000
_cell.length_b   1.000
_cell.length_c   1.000
_cell.angle_alpha   90.00
_cell.angle_beta   90.00
_cell.angle_gamma   90.00
#
_symmetry.space_group_name_H-M   'P 1'
#
loop_
_entity.id
_entity.type
_entity.pdbx_description
1 polymer ?
#
loop_
_entity_poly.entity_id
_entity_poly.type
_entity_poly.pdbx_seq_one_letter_code
_entity_poly.pdbx_strand_id
1 'polypeptide(L)'
;MGMWELVVVLIVGLVVLGPERLPVAIRTVSRWIKTIKSLANSVKAEVNEELRVHELHQNLKKAEQQGMQDLNPAIKDSVDELQKAADSVTHSYKKASSDLTKKANIDEQK
;
A
#
# COMPACT_ATOMS: atom_id res chain seq x y z
N MET A 1 -30.08 17.69 1.65
CA MET A 1 -29.42 17.48 2.94
C MET A 1 -28.51 18.66 3.15
N GLY A 2 -28.95 19.60 3.99
CA GLY A 2 -28.53 21.01 3.96
C GLY A 2 -28.04 21.49 5.32
N MET A 3 -27.44 22.68 5.34
CA MET A 3 -26.87 23.35 6.53
C MET A 3 -27.76 23.28 7.79
N TRP A 4 -29.07 23.19 7.63
CA TRP A 4 -30.02 22.99 8.72
C TRP A 4 -29.75 21.73 9.57
N GLU A 5 -29.33 20.61 8.96
CA GLU A 5 -29.00 19.38 9.68
C GLU A 5 -27.80 19.59 10.61
N LEU A 6 -26.80 20.35 10.17
CA LEU A 6 -25.64 20.71 11.01
C LEU A 6 -26.06 21.57 12.19
N VAL A 7 -27.02 22.49 12.02
CA VAL A 7 -27.57 23.31 13.10
C VAL A 7 -28.29 22.43 14.13
N VAL A 8 -29.12 21.48 13.68
CA VAL A 8 -29.81 20.54 14.58
C VAL A 8 -28.81 19.69 15.36
N VAL A 9 -27.80 19.13 14.69
CA VAL A 9 -26.74 18.34 15.33
C VAL A 9 -25.94 19.19 16.33
N LEU A 10 -25.64 20.45 16.00
CA LEU A 10 -24.98 21.38 16.92
C LEU A 10 -25.81 21.60 18.18
N ILE A 11 -27.11 21.88 18.04
CA ILE A 11 -28.02 22.08 19.17
C ILE A 11 -28.08 20.83 20.05
N VAL A 12 -28.25 19.65 19.46
CA VAL A 12 -28.26 18.38 20.19
C VAL A 12 -26.94 18.17 20.93
N GLY A 13 -25.81 18.42 20.27
CA GLY A 13 -24.47 18.34 20.88
C GLY A 13 -24.31 19.27 22.09
N LEU A 14 -24.83 20.51 22.00
CA LEU A 14 -24.82 21.48 23.10
C LEU A 14 -25.73 21.06 24.26
N VAL A 15 -26.89 20.45 23.99
CA VAL A 15 -27.81 20.00 25.05
C VAL A 15 -27.30 18.75 25.77
N VAL A 16 -26.79 17.77 25.00
CA VAL A 16 -26.32 16.48 25.56
C VAL A 16 -25.03 16.64 26.34
N LEU A 17 -24.05 17.34 25.75
CA LEU A 17 -22.71 17.46 26.33
C LEU A 17 -22.59 18.74 27.17
N GLY A 18 -23.33 19.79 26.83
CA GLY A 18 -23.20 21.11 27.43
C GLY A 18 -22.24 22.02 26.62
N PRO A 19 -22.51 23.33 26.53
CA PRO A 19 -21.68 24.30 25.79
C PRO A 19 -20.25 24.38 26.31
N GLU A 20 -20.06 24.19 27.61
CA GLU A 20 -18.74 24.20 28.26
C GLU A 20 -17.87 22.99 27.90
N ARG A 21 -18.49 21.86 27.53
CA ARG A 21 -17.81 20.56 27.42
C ARG A 21 -17.50 20.16 25.98
N LEU A 22 -18.34 20.59 25.03
CA LEU A 22 -18.12 20.44 23.59
C LEU A 22 -16.73 20.93 23.12
N PRO A 23 -16.25 22.15 23.48
CA PRO A 23 -14.93 22.61 23.07
C PRO A 23 -13.80 21.80 23.72
N VAL A 24 -14.01 21.23 24.91
CA VAL A 24 -13.03 20.36 25.57
C VAL A 24 -12.92 19.02 24.84
N ALA A 25 -14.04 18.41 24.45
CA ALA A 25 -14.07 17.16 23.70
C ALA A 25 -13.36 17.27 22.34
N ILE A 26 -13.62 18.35 21.59
CA ILE A 26 -12.94 18.61 20.30
C ILE A 26 -11.42 18.71 20.51
N ARG A 27 -10.97 19.41 21.56
CA ARG A 27 -9.53 19.52 21.87
C ARG A 27 -8.89 18.17 22.18
N THR A 28 -9.59 17.31 22.91
CA THR A 28 -9.10 15.96 23.22
C THR A 28 -9.00 15.10 21.97
N VAL A 29 -10.07 15.02 21.17
CA VAL A 29 -10.10 14.23 19.94
C VAL A 29 -9.09 14.76 18.92
N SER A 30 -9.01 16.08 18.72
CA SER A 30 -8.05 16.69 17.81
C SER A 30 -6.60 16.46 18.23
N ARG A 31 -6.31 16.46 19.54
CA ARG A 31 -4.98 16.12 20.06
C ARG A 31 -4.63 14.67 19.75
N TRP A 32 -5.56 13.74 19.93
CA TRP A 32 -5.33 12.32 19.61
C TRP A 32 -5.11 12.09 18.13
N ILE A 33 -5.93 12.69 17.26
CA ILE A 33 -5.75 12.63 15.80
C ILE A 33 -4.40 13.22 15.41
N LYS A 34 -4.01 14.36 16.01
CA LYS A 34 -2.73 15.00 15.74
C LYS A 34 -1.55 14.12 16.17
N THR A 35 -1.63 13.47 17.32
CA THR A 35 -0.62 12.53 17.79
C THR A 35 -0.50 11.32 16.86
N ILE A 36 -1.61 10.71 16.44
CA ILE A 36 -1.59 9.59 15.49
C ILE A 36 -1.00 10.03 14.15
N LYS A 37 -1.40 11.20 13.65
CA LYS A 37 -0.88 11.78 12.41
C LYS A 37 0.61 12.09 12.51
N SER A 38 1.08 12.62 13.65
CA SER A 38 2.50 12.89 13.84
C SER A 38 3.31 11.60 13.93
N LEU A 39 2.81 10.58 14.62
CA LEU A 39 3.46 9.26 14.66
C LEU A 39 3.55 8.63 13.27
N ALA A 40 2.46 8.67 12.49
CA ALA A 40 2.47 8.21 11.10
C ALA A 40 3.46 9.00 10.24
N ASN A 41 3.57 10.31 10.45
CA ASN A 41 4.53 11.16 9.74
C ASN A 41 5.97 10.92 10.18
N SER A 42 6.24 10.69 11.47
CA SER A 42 7.57 10.37 12.01
C SER A 42 8.04 9.01 11.54
N VAL A 43 7.19 7.98 11.62
CA VAL A 43 7.48 6.66 11.04
C VAL A 43 7.69 6.77 9.54
N LYS A 44 6.87 7.55 8.82
CA LYS A 44 7.09 7.80 7.39
C LYS A 44 8.39 8.55 7.11
N ALA A 45 8.83 9.44 7.98
CA ALA A 45 10.06 10.22 7.83
C ALA A 45 11.30 9.35 8.09
N GLU A 46 11.30 8.55 9.16
CA GLU A 46 12.37 7.59 9.49
C GLU A 46 12.45 6.44 8.46
N VAL A 47 11.31 5.95 7.96
CA VAL A 47 11.24 4.93 6.90
C VAL A 47 11.63 5.50 5.51
N ASN A 48 11.59 6.82 5.31
CA ASN A 48 12.05 7.46 4.07
C ASN A 48 13.57 7.61 3.98
N GLU A 49 14.28 7.48 5.11
CA GLU A 49 15.73 7.66 5.18
C GLU A 49 16.48 6.36 4.82
N GLU A 50 15.93 5.15 5.09
CA GLU A 50 16.64 3.88 4.79
C GLU A 50 15.82 2.70 4.20
N LEU A 51 14.47 2.64 4.26
CA LEU A 51 13.73 1.42 3.88
C LEU A 51 12.44 1.69 3.09
N ARG A 52 12.59 2.14 1.84
CA ARG A 52 11.47 2.29 0.90
C ARG A 52 11.67 1.50 -0.39
N VAL A 53 11.70 0.17 -0.30
CA VAL A 53 11.42 -0.66 -1.50
C VAL A 53 10.47 -1.82 -1.22
N HIS A 54 10.49 -2.41 -0.02
CA HIS A 54 9.83 -3.72 0.17
C HIS A 54 8.39 -3.71 0.70
N GLU A 55 7.93 -2.68 1.42
CA GLU A 55 6.60 -2.74 2.08
C GLU A 55 5.51 -1.92 1.40
N LEU A 56 5.88 -0.85 0.70
CA LEU A 56 4.94 -0.18 -0.20
C LEU A 56 4.50 -1.13 -1.30
N HIS A 57 5.39 -2.00 -1.77
CA HIS A 57 5.02 -3.05 -2.73
C HIS A 57 3.98 -4.01 -2.18
N GLN A 58 3.96 -4.33 -0.87
CA GLN A 58 2.94 -5.23 -0.32
C GLN A 58 1.59 -4.52 -0.14
N ASN A 59 1.60 -3.26 0.29
CA ASN A 59 0.38 -2.46 0.36
C ASN A 59 -0.17 -2.10 -1.03
N LEU A 60 0.70 -1.83 -2.01
CA LEU A 60 0.33 -1.69 -3.42
C LEU A 60 -0.15 -3.02 -4.01
N LYS A 61 0.52 -4.14 -3.75
CA LYS A 61 0.15 -5.48 -4.22
C LYS A 61 -1.17 -5.95 -3.62
N LYS A 62 -1.46 -5.60 -2.37
CA LYS A 62 -2.74 -5.92 -1.73
C LYS A 62 -3.87 -5.04 -2.25
N ALA A 63 -3.59 -3.76 -2.52
CA ALA A 63 -4.52 -2.86 -3.20
C ALA A 63 -4.75 -3.26 -4.68
N GLU A 64 -3.70 -3.74 -5.35
CA GLU A 64 -3.75 -4.33 -6.70
C GLU A 64 -4.57 -5.62 -6.69
N GLN A 65 -4.35 -6.53 -5.74
CA GLN A 65 -5.16 -7.75 -5.58
C GLN A 65 -6.63 -7.44 -5.27
N GLN A 66 -6.91 -6.40 -4.50
CA GLN A 66 -8.28 -5.92 -4.29
C GLN A 66 -8.86 -5.32 -5.58
N GLY A 67 -8.08 -4.53 -6.33
CA GLY A 67 -8.48 -4.04 -7.65
C GLY A 67 -8.69 -5.16 -8.67
N MET A 68 -7.87 -6.22 -8.66
CA MET A 68 -7.96 -7.39 -9.55
C MET A 68 -9.16 -8.29 -9.28
N GLN A 69 -9.72 -8.25 -8.06
CA GLN A 69 -10.97 -8.94 -7.75
C GLN A 69 -12.17 -8.24 -8.40
N ASP A 70 -12.06 -6.93 -8.63
CA ASP A 70 -13.07 -6.09 -9.28
C ASP A 70 -12.83 -5.91 -10.80
N LEU A 71 -11.82 -6.56 -11.41
CA LEU A 71 -11.51 -6.45 -12.84
C LEU A 71 -12.23 -7.52 -13.72
N ASN A 72 -12.85 -7.02 -14.79
CA ASN A 72 -13.48 -7.72 -15.92
C ASN A 72 -12.53 -8.82 -16.51
N PRO A 73 -13.01 -10.04 -16.81
CA PRO A 73 -12.19 -11.19 -17.29
C PRO A 73 -11.13 -10.90 -18.35
N ALA A 74 -11.35 -9.92 -19.24
CA ALA A 74 -10.40 -9.53 -20.27
C ALA A 74 -9.00 -9.10 -19.74
N ILE A 75 -8.93 -8.55 -18.53
CA ILE A 75 -7.65 -8.14 -17.93
C ILE A 75 -6.90 -9.33 -17.32
N LYS A 76 -7.62 -10.36 -16.85
CA LYS A 76 -7.03 -11.60 -16.32
C LYS A 76 -6.32 -12.39 -17.41
N ASP A 77 -6.95 -12.49 -18.58
CA ASP A 77 -6.35 -13.17 -19.73
C ASP A 77 -5.07 -12.46 -20.20
N SER A 78 -5.08 -11.13 -20.17
CA SER A 78 -3.91 -10.31 -20.57
C SER A 78 -2.74 -10.48 -19.60
N VAL A 79 -2.97 -10.53 -18.29
CA VAL A 79 -1.89 -10.73 -17.30
C VAL A 79 -1.33 -12.15 -17.34
N ASP A 80 -2.15 -13.16 -17.61
CA ASP A 80 -1.70 -14.54 -17.74
C ASP A 80 -0.84 -14.75 -19.00
N GLU A 81 -1.18 -14.10 -20.11
CA GLU A 81 -0.38 -14.12 -21.33
C GLU A 81 0.98 -13.43 -21.12
N LEU A 82 1.00 -12.28 -20.44
CA LEU A 82 2.23 -11.57 -20.08
C LEU A 82 3.11 -12.38 -19.10
N GLN A 83 2.50 -13.06 -18.13
CA GLN A 83 3.22 -13.93 -17.19
C GLN A 83 3.89 -15.10 -17.93
N LYS A 84 3.17 -15.76 -18.85
CA LYS A 84 3.72 -16.85 -19.69
C LYS A 84 4.86 -16.38 -20.59
N ALA A 85 4.71 -15.20 -21.19
CA ALA A 85 5.76 -14.60 -22.02
C ALA A 85 7.03 -14.33 -21.17
N ALA A 86 6.88 -13.76 -19.98
CA ALA A 86 7.99 -13.47 -19.07
C ALA A 86 8.72 -14.74 -18.58
N ASP A 87 7.99 -15.80 -18.27
CA ASP A 87 8.57 -17.08 -17.82
C ASP A 87 9.35 -17.78 -18.94
N SER A 88 8.85 -17.76 -20.18
CA SER A 88 9.52 -18.39 -21.33
C SER A 88 10.87 -17.75 -21.65
N VAL A 89 10.99 -16.43 -21.51
CA VAL A 89 12.24 -15.67 -21.74
C VAL A 89 13.23 -15.91 -20.61
N THR A 90 12.76 -15.90 -19.36
CA THR A 90 13.59 -16.13 -18.17
C THR A 90 14.21 -17.52 -18.16
N HIS A 91 13.42 -18.55 -18.52
CA HIS A 91 13.90 -19.93 -18.52
C HIS A 91 14.94 -20.19 -19.63
N SER A 92 14.73 -19.59 -20.80
CA SER A 92 15.66 -19.69 -21.93
C SER A 92 17.01 -19.06 -21.62
N TYR A 93 17.01 -17.90 -20.94
CA TYR A 93 18.24 -17.23 -20.50
C TYR A 93 18.97 -18.01 -19.40
N LYS A 94 18.24 -18.52 -18.41
CA LYS A 94 18.81 -19.31 -17.30
C LYS A 94 19.49 -20.58 -17.81
N LYS A 95 18.86 -21.29 -18.74
CA LYS A 95 19.42 -22.53 -19.32
C LYS A 95 20.68 -22.24 -20.14
N ALA A 96 20.64 -21.23 -21.01
CA ALA A 96 21.79 -20.84 -21.81
C ALA A 96 23.01 -20.44 -20.96
N SER A 97 22.80 -19.72 -19.86
CA SER A 97 23.87 -19.32 -18.93
C SER A 97 24.46 -20.50 -18.16
N SER A 98 23.64 -21.47 -17.75
CA SER A 98 24.12 -22.68 -17.06
C SER A 98 24.98 -23.58 -17.95
N ASP A 99 24.63 -23.69 -19.24
CA ASP A 99 25.38 -24.51 -20.19
C ASP A 99 26.75 -23.87 -20.54
N LEU A 100 26.83 -22.54 -20.61
CA LEU A 100 28.07 -21.79 -20.85
C LEU A 100 29.06 -21.90 -19.68
N THR A 101 28.57 -21.76 -18.45
CA THR A 101 29.42 -21.79 -17.25
C THR A 101 29.96 -23.19 -16.98
N LYS A 102 29.17 -24.23 -17.27
CA LYS A 102 29.57 -25.62 -17.10
C LYS A 102 30.66 -26.04 -18.09
N LYS A 103 30.65 -25.48 -19.30
CA LYS A 103 31.71 -25.73 -20.30
C LYS A 103 33.03 -25.04 -19.96
N ALA A 104 33.01 -23.81 -19.45
CA ALA A 104 34.23 -23.05 -19.18
C ALA A 104 35.05 -23.61 -18.00
N ASN A 105 34.40 -24.11 -16.94
CA ASN A 105 35.11 -24.60 -15.75
C ASN A 105 35.75 -26.00 -15.95
N ILE A 106 35.25 -26.77 -16.91
CA ILE A 106 35.75 -28.13 -17.19
C ILE A 106 37.06 -28.10 -18.00
N ASP A 107 37.35 -26.99 -18.70
CA ASP A 107 38.52 -26.87 -19.59
C ASP A 107 39.78 -26.30 -18.89
N GLU A 108 39.65 -25.60 -17.75
CA GLU A 108 40.78 -24.86 -17.14
C GLU A 108 41.49 -25.60 -15.98
N GLN A 109 41.01 -26.77 -15.55
CA GLN A 109 41.60 -27.53 -14.42
C GLN A 109 42.05 -28.96 -14.78
N LYS A 110 42.27 -29.26 -16.08
CA LYS A 110 42.81 -30.57 -16.51
C LYS A 110 43.79 -30.47 -17.67
#